data_AF-A0A7S1D5U4-F1
#
_entry.id   AF-A0A7S1D5U4-F1
#
_cell.length_a   1.000
_cell.length_b   1.000
_cell.length_c   1.000
_cell.angle_alpha   90.00
_cell.angle_beta   90.00
_cell.angle_gamma   90.00
#
_symmetry.space_group_name_H-M   'P 1'
#
loop_
_entity.id
_entity.type
_entity.pdbx_description
1 polymer ?
#
loop_
_entity_poly.entity_id
_entity_poly.type
_entity_poly.pdbx_seq_one_letter_code
_entity_poly.pdbx_strand_id
1 'polypeptide(L)'
;MDFELYGSEDDQAMRSGMVPPDADVLLAADVVYDVSATKSLAKTVWRFLQDGTNRIAIFATTVRNRNTFHAFEEALNELGISKSYETQDNLASVPRFLPAFHLHPRSGMRVCSFTISTSEVGLGCQRAIKNTAKN
;
A
#
# COMPACT_ATOMS: atom_id res chain seq x y z
N MET A 1 2.97 37.88 -24.49
CA MET A 1 3.73 36.68 -24.10
C MET A 1 2.73 35.77 -23.43
N ASP A 2 2.11 34.92 -24.22
CA ASP A 2 1.16 33.93 -23.73
C ASP A 2 1.94 32.80 -23.06
N PHE A 3 1.68 32.60 -21.78
CA PHE A 3 2.22 31.50 -20.99
C PHE A 3 1.33 30.28 -21.30
N GLU A 4 1.64 29.56 -22.36
CA GLU A 4 1.02 28.26 -22.61
C GLU A 4 1.43 27.32 -21.47
N LEU A 5 0.49 27.08 -20.55
CA LEU A 5 0.57 26.05 -19.53
C LEU A 5 0.58 24.68 -20.24
N TYR A 6 1.78 24.18 -20.49
CA TYR A 6 2.03 22.79 -20.85
C TYR A 6 1.68 21.92 -19.63
N GLY A 7 0.40 21.61 -19.47
CA GLY A 7 -0.03 20.51 -18.60
C GLY A 7 0.36 19.22 -19.31
N SER A 8 1.39 18.54 -18.80
CA SER A 8 1.76 17.22 -19.32
C SER A 8 0.60 16.25 -19.12
N GLU A 9 0.48 15.24 -19.97
CA GLU A 9 -0.54 14.19 -19.85
C GLU A 9 -0.49 13.49 -18.46
N ASP A 10 0.67 13.54 -17.80
CA ASP A 10 0.90 13.09 -16.43
C ASP A 10 0.02 13.83 -15.39
N ASP A 11 -0.27 15.12 -15.61
CA ASP A 11 -1.12 15.92 -14.71
C ASP A 11 -2.60 15.50 -14.78
N GLN A 12 -3.05 14.93 -15.89
CA GLN A 12 -4.40 14.40 -16.01
C GLN A 12 -4.56 13.04 -15.31
N ALA A 13 -3.51 12.21 -15.27
CA ALA A 13 -3.53 10.94 -14.55
C ALA A 13 -3.69 11.16 -13.02
N MET A 14 -3.01 12.17 -12.47
CA MET A 14 -3.17 12.56 -11.06
C MET A 14 -4.60 12.99 -10.71
N ARG A 15 -5.31 13.67 -11.63
CA ARG A 15 -6.69 14.12 -11.42
C ARG A 15 -7.73 13.00 -11.50
N SER A 16 -7.40 11.89 -12.16
CA SER A 16 -8.27 10.71 -12.26
C SER A 16 -8.17 9.75 -11.06
N GLY A 17 -7.27 10.01 -10.10
CA GLY A 17 -6.96 9.05 -9.03
C GLY A 17 -6.33 7.75 -9.56
N MET A 18 -5.73 7.82 -10.75
CA MET A 18 -5.11 6.68 -11.40
C MET A 18 -3.64 6.62 -10.99
N VAL A 19 -3.20 5.45 -10.50
CA VAL A 19 -1.78 5.20 -10.24
C VAL A 19 -1.06 5.23 -11.60
N PRO A 20 0.09 5.92 -11.73
CA PRO A 20 0.90 5.85 -12.93
C PRO A 20 1.18 4.39 -13.31
N PRO A 21 0.99 3.99 -14.57
CA PRO A 21 1.12 2.59 -14.98
C PRO A 21 2.54 2.04 -14.76
N ASP A 22 3.54 2.92 -14.74
CA ASP A 22 4.96 2.68 -14.55
C ASP A 22 5.42 2.75 -13.08
N ALA A 23 4.52 2.97 -12.12
CA ALA A 23 4.87 2.99 -10.71
C ALA A 23 5.13 1.56 -10.18
N ASP A 24 6.37 1.26 -9.85
CA ASP A 24 6.77 0.00 -9.19
C ASP A 24 6.63 0.05 -7.66
N VAL A 25 6.64 1.25 -7.08
CA VAL A 25 6.69 1.44 -5.63
C VAL A 25 5.63 2.40 -5.14
N LEU A 26 4.82 1.95 -4.18
CA LEU A 26 3.90 2.79 -3.41
C LEU A 26 4.53 3.11 -2.06
N LEU A 27 4.77 4.40 -1.79
CA LEU A 27 5.28 4.87 -0.50
C LEU A 27 4.16 5.56 0.28
N ALA A 28 4.00 5.20 1.55
CA ALA A 28 3.08 5.87 2.45
C ALA A 28 3.70 6.08 3.84
N ALA A 29 3.54 7.27 4.39
CA ALA A 29 4.05 7.61 5.71
C ALA A 29 2.93 8.17 6.59
N ASP A 30 2.76 7.60 7.78
CA ASP A 30 1.79 8.03 8.80
C ASP A 30 0.34 8.15 8.29
N VAL A 31 -0.07 7.25 7.39
CA VAL A 31 -1.42 7.23 6.78
C VAL A 31 -2.43 6.34 7.53
N VAL A 32 -1.97 5.52 8.48
CA VAL A 32 -2.80 4.54 9.20
C VAL A 32 -3.22 5.09 10.56
N TYR A 33 -4.07 6.11 10.56
CA TYR A 33 -4.56 6.76 11.79
C TYR A 33 -6.09 6.75 11.92
N ASP A 34 -6.83 6.65 10.82
CA ASP A 34 -8.30 6.62 10.81
C ASP A 34 -8.83 5.22 10.52
N VAL A 35 -9.56 4.64 11.49
CA VAL A 35 -10.19 3.31 11.38
C VAL A 35 -11.18 3.26 10.22
N SER A 36 -11.93 4.34 9.98
CA SER A 36 -12.97 4.40 8.94
C SER A 36 -12.38 4.32 7.53
N ALA A 37 -11.13 4.77 7.36
CA ALA A 37 -10.42 4.77 6.09
C ALA A 37 -9.64 3.46 5.82
N THR A 38 -9.45 2.59 6.83
CA THR A 38 -8.60 1.39 6.73
C THR A 38 -8.96 0.47 5.57
N LYS A 39 -10.26 0.21 5.37
CA LYS A 39 -10.76 -0.64 4.26
C LYS A 39 -10.49 -0.02 2.90
N SER A 40 -10.73 1.29 2.76
CA SER A 40 -10.47 2.00 1.51
C SER A 40 -8.97 2.04 1.21
N LEU A 41 -8.14 2.26 2.23
CA LEU A 41 -6.69 2.25 2.12
C LEU A 41 -6.16 0.87 1.70
N ALA A 42 -6.63 -0.21 2.33
CA ALA A 42 -6.25 -1.57 1.98
C ALA A 42 -6.64 -1.92 0.53
N LYS A 43 -7.82 -1.48 0.06
CA LYS A 43 -8.22 -1.61 -1.35
C LYS A 43 -7.31 -0.85 -2.31
N THR A 44 -6.86 0.34 -1.94
CA THR A 44 -5.89 1.10 -2.74
C THR A 44 -4.56 0.36 -2.85
N VAL A 45 -4.05 -0.18 -1.74
CA VAL A 45 -2.83 -1.01 -1.74
C VAL A 45 -3.03 -2.25 -2.60
N TRP A 46 -4.15 -2.95 -2.44
CA TRP A 46 -4.47 -4.13 -3.25
C TRP A 46 -4.49 -3.80 -4.74
N ARG A 47 -5.20 -2.73 -5.13
CA ARG A 47 -5.29 -2.28 -6.52
C ARG A 47 -3.91 -1.95 -7.09
N PHE A 48 -3.08 -1.26 -6.31
CA PHE A 48 -1.70 -0.98 -6.70
C PHE A 48 -0.91 -2.26 -6.96
N LEU A 49 -0.96 -3.23 -6.05
CA LEU A 49 -0.17 -4.47 -6.10
C LEU A 49 -0.64 -5.46 -7.18
N GLN A 50 -1.93 -5.53 -7.49
CA GLN A 50 -2.43 -6.46 -8.53
C GLN A 50 -2.07 -6.04 -9.96
N ASP A 51 -1.83 -4.74 -10.17
CA ASP A 51 -1.66 -4.14 -11.49
C ASP A 51 -0.22 -4.36 -12.03
N GLY A 52 0.67 -5.02 -11.27
CA GLY A 52 2.04 -5.36 -11.70
C GLY A 52 2.70 -6.44 -10.85
N THR A 53 3.52 -7.30 -11.47
CA THR A 53 4.10 -8.48 -10.79
C THR A 53 5.25 -8.17 -9.82
N ASN A 54 5.90 -7.02 -9.97
CA ASN A 54 7.06 -6.61 -9.17
C ASN A 54 6.76 -5.40 -8.27
N ARG A 55 5.47 -5.09 -8.08
CA ARG A 55 5.07 -3.92 -7.30
C ARG A 55 5.20 -4.18 -5.81
N ILE A 56 5.67 -3.17 -5.09
CA ILE A 56 5.84 -3.20 -3.63
C ILE A 56 5.22 -1.96 -3.02
N ALA A 57 4.50 -2.14 -1.91
CA ALA A 57 4.02 -1.03 -1.10
C ALA A 57 4.79 -0.98 0.22
N ILE A 58 5.31 0.19 0.57
CA ILE A 58 6.12 0.40 1.78
C ILE A 58 5.45 1.47 2.63
N PHE A 59 5.13 1.08 3.86
CA PHE A 59 4.43 1.91 4.82
C PHE A 59 5.33 2.17 6.02
N ALA A 60 5.61 3.44 6.28
CA ALA A 60 6.26 3.89 7.51
C ALA A 60 5.20 4.52 8.42
N THR A 61 4.75 3.80 9.44
CA THR A 61 3.66 4.28 10.30
C THR A 61 4.06 4.36 11.77
N THR A 62 3.56 5.39 12.45
CA THR A 62 3.68 5.49 13.89
C THR A 62 2.55 4.69 14.53
N VAL A 63 2.87 3.65 15.31
CA VAL A 63 1.85 2.87 16.03
C VAL A 63 1.40 3.66 17.27
N ARG A 64 0.59 4.71 17.05
CA ARG A 64 -0.04 5.49 18.12
C ARG A 64 -1.30 4.82 18.65
N ASN A 65 -2.07 4.20 17.75
CA ASN A 65 -3.28 3.46 18.07
C ASN A 65 -3.16 2.04 17.51
N ARG A 66 -2.94 1.06 18.40
CA ARG A 66 -2.83 -0.35 18.02
C ARG A 66 -4.11 -0.87 17.35
N ASN A 67 -5.28 -0.35 17.72
CA ASN A 67 -6.55 -0.81 17.18
C ASN A 67 -6.72 -0.41 15.71
N THR A 68 -6.31 0.82 15.34
CA THR A 68 -6.33 1.24 13.94
C THR A 68 -5.40 0.41 13.08
N PHE A 69 -4.19 0.16 13.59
CA PHE A 69 -3.21 -0.63 12.87
C PHE A 69 -3.68 -2.09 12.71
N HIS A 70 -4.26 -2.67 13.75
CA HIS A 70 -4.86 -4.01 13.68
C HIS A 70 -6.00 -4.08 12.66
N ALA A 71 -6.93 -3.10 12.66
CA ALA A 71 -8.02 -3.06 11.69
C ALA A 71 -7.51 -2.95 10.24
N PHE A 72 -6.41 -2.22 10.03
CA PHE A 72 -5.76 -2.15 8.72
C PHE A 72 -5.12 -3.49 8.33
N GLU A 73 -4.45 -4.17 9.26
CA GLU A 73 -3.87 -5.49 9.01
C GLU A 73 -4.92 -6.55 8.70
N GLU A 74 -6.06 -6.54 9.39
CA GLU A 74 -7.18 -7.42 9.08
C GLU A 74 -7.71 -7.17 7.67
N ALA A 75 -7.90 -5.90 7.28
CA ALA A 75 -8.33 -5.54 5.95
C ALA A 75 -7.34 -5.98 4.85
N LEU A 76 -6.03 -5.93 5.11
CA LEU A 76 -5.00 -6.44 4.19
C LEU A 76 -5.06 -7.97 4.06
N ASN A 77 -5.21 -8.67 5.19
CA ASN A 77 -5.33 -10.13 5.22
C ASN A 77 -6.58 -10.62 4.47
N GLU A 78 -7.71 -9.92 4.60
CA GLU A 78 -8.95 -10.20 3.86
C GLU A 78 -8.75 -10.12 2.33
N LEU A 79 -7.81 -9.29 1.88
CA LEU A 79 -7.46 -9.08 0.47
C LEU A 79 -6.31 -9.98 -0.01
N GLY A 80 -5.81 -10.88 0.84
CA GLY A 80 -4.68 -11.78 0.50
C GLY A 80 -3.35 -11.06 0.33
N ILE A 81 -3.19 -9.88 0.93
CA ILE A 81 -1.92 -9.14 0.87
C ILE A 81 -0.96 -9.70 1.92
N SER A 82 0.22 -10.11 1.47
CA SER A 82 1.30 -10.53 2.36
C SER A 82 2.00 -9.31 2.95
N LYS A 83 2.31 -9.38 4.26
CA LYS A 83 3.02 -8.33 5.00
C LYS A 83 4.35 -8.84 5.54
N SER A 84 5.38 -8.02 5.44
CA SER A 84 6.68 -8.22 6.09
C SER A 84 7.01 -6.99 6.93
N TYR A 85 7.44 -7.20 8.17
CA TYR A 85 7.92 -6.12 9.02
C TYR A 85 9.42 -6.01 8.88
N GLU A 86 9.87 -4.82 8.54
CA GLU A 86 11.28 -4.55 8.38
C GLU A 86 11.88 -4.32 9.77
N THR A 87 12.74 -5.25 10.17
CA THR A 87 13.58 -5.11 11.36
C THR A 87 14.87 -4.37 11.00
N GLN A 88 15.60 -3.88 12.00
CA GLN A 88 16.85 -3.16 11.77
C GLN A 88 17.86 -3.95 10.91
N ASP A 89 17.84 -5.28 11.05
CA ASP A 89 18.69 -6.21 10.30
C ASP A 89 18.20 -6.44 8.85
N ASN A 90 16.90 -6.27 8.60
CA ASN A 90 16.28 -6.47 7.28
C ASN A 90 16.08 -5.17 6.48
N LEU A 91 16.33 -4.00 7.06
CA LEU A 91 16.26 -2.70 6.36
C LEU A 91 17.19 -2.60 5.15
N ALA A 92 18.23 -3.44 5.06
CA ALA A 92 19.07 -3.53 3.88
C ALA A 92 18.33 -4.07 2.64
N SER A 93 17.24 -4.82 2.85
CA SER A 93 16.38 -5.37 1.79
C SER A 93 15.34 -4.39 1.28
N VAL A 94 15.03 -3.34 2.04
CA VAL A 94 14.17 -2.25 1.59
C VAL A 94 14.92 -1.43 0.55
N PRO A 95 14.37 -1.19 -0.64
CA PRO A 95 15.08 -0.44 -1.65
C PRO A 95 15.39 0.97 -1.14
N ARG A 96 16.64 1.39 -1.26
CA ARG A 96 17.09 2.71 -0.79
C ARG A 96 16.75 3.74 -1.85
N PHE A 97 15.55 4.31 -1.77
CA PHE A 97 15.11 5.34 -2.71
C PHE A 97 15.80 6.69 -2.49
N LEU A 98 16.40 6.91 -1.31
CA LEU A 98 17.02 8.18 -0.95
C LEU A 98 18.44 7.94 -0.38
N PRO A 99 19.50 8.48 -1.04
CA PRO A 99 20.90 8.26 -0.64
C PRO A 99 21.25 8.70 0.78
N ALA A 100 20.44 9.55 1.41
CA ALA A 100 20.72 10.18 2.71
C ALA A 100 19.80 9.72 3.86
N PHE A 101 18.96 8.70 3.64
CA PHE A 101 18.03 8.25 4.68
C PHE A 101 18.74 7.40 5.73
N HIS A 102 18.99 8.01 6.89
CA HIS A 102 19.38 7.30 8.11
C HIS A 102 18.10 6.87 8.83
N LEU A 103 17.77 5.58 8.74
CA LEU A 103 16.71 4.98 9.54
C LEU A 103 17.14 5.02 11.01
N HIS A 104 16.67 6.04 11.73
CA HIS A 104 16.78 6.08 13.18
C HIS A 104 15.62 5.25 13.74
N PRO A 105 15.89 4.09 14.37
CA PRO A 105 14.84 3.29 14.96
C PRO A 105 14.16 4.14 16.04
N ARG A 106 12.87 4.45 15.84
CA ARG A 106 12.02 5.04 16.87
C ARG A 106 11.15 3.93 17.43
N SER A 107 11.10 3.81 18.75
CA SER A 107 10.34 2.75 19.45
C SER A 107 8.84 2.71 19.09
N GLY A 108 8.29 3.79 18.54
CA GLY A 108 6.90 3.89 18.08
C GLY A 108 6.69 3.79 16.57
N MET A 109 7.74 3.66 15.75
CA MET A 109 7.62 3.61 14.29
C MET A 109 7.83 2.17 13.80
N ARG A 110 6.99 1.74 12.85
CA ARG A 110 7.20 0.48 12.13
C ARG A 110 7.23 0.74 10.63
N VAL A 111 8.16 0.07 9.96
CA VAL A 111 8.22 0.00 8.51
C VAL A 111 7.71 -1.37 8.10
N CYS A 112 6.72 -1.38 7.20
CA CYS A 112 6.11 -2.60 6.69
C CYS A 112 6.20 -2.58 5.17
N SER A 113 6.56 -3.71 4.57
CA SER A 113 6.45 -3.95 3.15
C SER A 113 5.27 -4.89 2.87
N PHE A 114 4.56 -4.62 1.77
CA PHE A 114 3.41 -5.38 1.33
C PHE A 114 3.59 -5.84 -0.10
N THR A 115 3.26 -7.10 -0.34
CA THR A 115 3.34 -7.76 -1.65
C THR A 115 2.13 -8.68 -1.85
N ILE A 116 1.82 -9.01 -3.11
CA ILE A 116 0.81 -10.01 -3.44
C ILE A 116 1.49 -11.19 -4.13
N SER A 117 1.24 -12.41 -3.65
CA SER A 117 1.66 -13.63 -4.32
C SER A 117 0.77 -13.84 -5.54
N THR A 118 1.34 -13.76 -6.75
CA THR A 118 0.59 -13.85 -8.02
C THR A 118 -0.21 -15.15 -8.17
N SER A 119 0.11 -16.19 -7.38
CA SER A 119 -0.63 -17.45 -7.31
C SER A 119 -2.05 -17.35 -6.72
N GLU A 120 -2.43 -16.24 -6.09
CA GLU A 120 -3.74 -16.07 -5.43
C GLU A 120 -4.73 -15.15 -6.18
N VAL A 121 -4.27 -14.48 -7.25
CA VAL A 121 -5.05 -13.49 -8.02
C VAL A 121 -6.29 -14.14 -8.68
N GLY A 122 -6.31 -15.46 -8.85
CA GLY A 122 -7.44 -16.21 -9.42
C GLY A 122 -8.54 -16.66 -8.44
N LEU A 123 -8.36 -16.57 -7.11
CA LEU A 123 -9.24 -17.24 -6.14
C LEU A 123 -9.93 -16.30 -5.13
N GLY A 124 -9.45 -15.06 -4.96
CA GLY A 124 -9.96 -14.12 -3.94
C GLY A 124 -11.37 -13.58 -4.21
N CYS A 125 -11.74 -13.32 -5.48
CA CYS A 125 -13.07 -12.77 -5.80
C CYS A 125 -14.23 -13.78 -5.69
N GLN A 126 -13.96 -15.09 -5.57
CA GLN A 126 -15.04 -16.09 -5.48
C GLN A 126 -15.55 -16.37 -4.07
N ARG A 127 -14.85 -15.92 -3.02
CA ARG A 127 -15.27 -16.18 -1.62
C ARG A 127 -16.29 -15.17 -1.08
N ALA A 128 -16.34 -13.95 -1.62
CA ALA A 128 -17.27 -12.92 -1.12
C ALA A 128 -18.70 -13.02 -1.67
N ILE A 129 -18.94 -13.78 -2.75
CA ILE A 129 -20.25 -13.79 -3.45
C ILE A 129 -21.12 -15.01 -3.05
N LYS A 130 -20.59 -16.01 -2.34
CA LYS A 130 -21.31 -17.27 -2.08
C LYS A 130 -22.22 -17.29 -0.84
N ASN A 131 -22.28 -16.23 -0.03
CA ASN A 131 -23.08 -16.22 1.21
C ASN A 131 -24.39 -15.41 1.15
N THR A 132 -24.82 -14.96 -0.02
CA THR A 132 -26.12 -14.26 -0.18
C THR A 132 -27.14 -15.05 -1.02
N ALA A 133 -26.91 -16.35 -1.20
CA ALA A 133 -27.80 -17.24 -1.96
C ALA A 133 -28.03 -18.56 -1.22
N LYS A 134 -28.49 -18.49 0.03
CA LYS A 134 -29.29 -19.56 0.63
C LYS A 134 -30.39 -18.93 1.50
N ASN A 135 -31.61 -19.19 1.06
CA ASN A 135 -32.87 -19.08 1.80
C ASN A 135 -32.74 -19.53 3.26
#